data_AF-A0A524KVP2-F1
#
_entry.id   AF-A0A524KVP2-F1
#
_cell.length_a   1.000
_cell.length_b   1.000
_cell.length_c   1.000
_cell.angle_alpha   90.00
_cell.angle_beta   90.00
_cell.angle_gamma   90.00
#
_symmetry.space_group_name_H-M   'P 1'
#
loop_
_entity.id
_entity.type
_entity.pdbx_description
1 polymer ?
#
loop_
_entity_poly.entity_id
_entity_poly.type
_entity_poly.pdbx_seq_one_letter_code
_entity_poly.pdbx_strand_id
1 'polypeptide(L)'
;MRSGYRTTLELLEGDHSWEASLAEKFETLAGEQSEPALNKILSDIALRCRKNNDKIGQLLHNLSSEAYEVTLKCPICGWGIPYGSSPALGAEVKCELCAIWFRLEEREGDYYLQKLGRKDRH
;
A
#
# COMPACT_ATOMS: atom_id res chain seq x y z
N MET A 1 -1.51 -5.47 14.18
CA MET A 1 -1.13 -4.66 13.01
C MET A 1 0.38 -4.62 12.92
N ARG A 2 0.93 -4.81 11.72
CA ARG A 2 2.37 -4.72 11.50
C ARG A 2 2.81 -3.27 11.63
N SER A 3 3.84 -3.00 12.42
CA SER A 3 4.35 -1.64 12.63
C SER A 3 4.92 -1.04 11.33
N GLY A 4 4.88 0.28 11.24
CA GLY A 4 5.52 1.06 10.17
C GLY A 4 4.73 1.24 8.86
N TYR A 5 3.45 0.86 8.81
CA TYR A 5 2.55 1.15 7.69
C TYR A 5 1.20 1.71 8.12
N ARG A 6 1.07 2.31 9.32
CA ARG A 6 -0.22 2.76 9.87
C ARG A 6 -1.03 3.57 8.86
N THR A 7 -0.48 4.65 8.31
CA THR A 7 -1.23 5.52 7.38
C THR A 7 -1.64 4.78 6.11
N THR A 8 -0.76 3.91 5.60
CA THR A 8 -1.06 3.09 4.42
C THR A 8 -2.19 2.10 4.70
N LEU A 9 -2.18 1.45 5.87
CA LEU A 9 -3.22 0.52 6.27
C LEU A 9 -4.56 1.22 6.47
N GLU A 10 -4.58 2.36 7.18
CA GLU A 10 -5.80 3.16 7.38
C GLU A 10 -6.44 3.57 6.05
N LEU A 11 -5.61 4.02 5.09
CA LEU A 11 -6.10 4.36 3.74
C LEU A 11 -6.66 3.14 3.01
N LEU A 12 -5.95 2.01 3.03
CA LEU A 12 -6.41 0.78 2.37
C LEU A 12 -7.68 0.23 3.02
N GLU A 13 -7.83 0.30 4.34
CA GLU A 13 -9.05 -0.10 5.04
C GLU A 13 -10.23 0.79 4.65
N GLY A 14 -10.00 2.11 4.57
CA GLY A 14 -10.96 3.08 4.05
C GLY A 14 -11.40 2.74 2.62
N ASP A 15 -10.44 2.60 1.71
CA ASP A 15 -10.69 2.28 0.29
C ASP A 15 -11.39 0.92 0.14
N HIS A 16 -11.02 -0.08 0.96
CA HIS A 16 -11.68 -1.38 0.98
C HIS A 16 -13.17 -1.23 1.31
N SER A 17 -13.49 -0.53 2.40
CA SER A 17 -14.88 -0.30 2.80
C SER A 17 -15.67 0.50 1.75
N TRP A 18 -15.02 1.47 1.12
CA TRP A 18 -15.60 2.32 0.10
C TRP A 18 -15.95 1.52 -1.16
N GLU A 19 -15.03 0.71 -1.67
CA GLU A 19 -15.25 -0.10 -2.87
C GLU A 19 -16.37 -1.14 -2.67
N ALA A 20 -16.50 -1.71 -1.47
CA ALA A 20 -17.62 -2.59 -1.14
C ALA A 20 -18.96 -1.84 -1.19
N SER A 21 -19.03 -0.65 -0.59
CA SER A 21 -20.25 0.18 -0.60
C SER A 21 -20.62 0.66 -2.00
N LEU A 22 -19.64 1.04 -2.83
CA LEU A 22 -19.88 1.40 -4.23
C LEU A 22 -20.41 0.22 -5.03
N ALA A 23 -19.84 -0.98 -4.85
CA ALA A 23 -20.30 -2.17 -5.53
C ALA A 23 -21.79 -2.43 -5.26
N GLU A 24 -22.19 -2.44 -3.97
CA GLU A 24 -23.59 -2.61 -3.56
C GLU A 24 -24.48 -1.53 -4.18
N LYS A 25 -24.09 -0.27 -4.07
CA LYS A 25 -24.87 0.86 -4.60
C LYS A 25 -25.09 0.75 -6.12
N PHE A 26 -24.06 0.41 -6.88
CA PHE A 26 -24.18 0.27 -8.33
C PHE A 26 -24.96 -0.98 -8.74
N GLU A 27 -24.92 -2.06 -7.96
CA GLU A 27 -25.79 -3.22 -8.17
C GLU A 27 -27.27 -2.88 -7.96
N THR A 28 -27.60 -2.18 -6.87
CA THR A 28 -28.97 -1.72 -6.62
C THR A 28 -29.47 -0.85 -7.76
N LEU A 29 -28.68 0.16 -8.16
CA LEU A 29 -29.03 1.04 -9.28
C LEU A 29 -29.19 0.29 -10.60
N ALA A 30 -28.37 -0.74 -10.85
CA ALA A 30 -28.53 -1.57 -12.04
C ALA A 30 -29.86 -2.35 -11.99
N GLY A 31 -30.20 -2.96 -10.86
CA GLY A 31 -31.43 -3.75 -10.69
C GLY A 31 -32.72 -2.94 -10.84
N GLU A 32 -32.68 -1.65 -10.55
CA GLU A 32 -33.82 -0.72 -10.69
C GLU A 32 -33.97 -0.13 -12.11
N GLN A 33 -33.00 -0.39 -13.00
CA GLN A 33 -32.94 0.28 -14.30
C GLN A 33 -33.67 -0.49 -15.40
N SER A 34 -34.56 0.18 -16.12
CA SER A 34 -35.27 -0.38 -17.27
C SER A 34 -34.48 -0.27 -18.58
N GLU A 35 -33.58 0.71 -18.70
CA GLU A 35 -32.78 0.94 -19.89
C GLU A 35 -31.59 -0.05 -19.96
N PRO A 36 -31.53 -0.99 -20.92
CA PRO A 36 -30.54 -2.07 -20.90
C PRO A 36 -29.09 -1.56 -21.00
N ALA A 37 -28.86 -0.49 -21.76
CA ALA A 37 -27.53 0.09 -21.92
C ALA A 37 -26.99 0.66 -20.60
N LEU A 38 -27.85 1.35 -19.85
CA LEU A 38 -27.49 1.93 -18.55
C LEU A 38 -27.34 0.85 -17.47
N ASN A 39 -28.23 -0.16 -17.44
CA ASN A 39 -28.10 -1.34 -16.59
C ASN A 39 -26.73 -2.01 -16.76
N LYS A 40 -26.30 -2.22 -18.01
CA LYS A 40 -25.00 -2.81 -18.31
C LYS A 40 -23.84 -1.98 -17.77
N ILE A 41 -23.85 -0.66 -18.00
CA ILE A 41 -22.79 0.24 -17.51
C ILE A 41 -22.70 0.18 -15.98
N LEU A 42 -23.83 0.26 -15.29
CA LEU A 42 -23.88 0.21 -13.82
C LEU A 42 -23.37 -1.15 -13.30
N SER A 43 -23.77 -2.26 -13.94
CA SER A 43 -23.29 -3.60 -13.60
C SER A 43 -21.77 -3.75 -13.82
N ASP A 44 -21.23 -3.18 -14.90
CA ASP A 44 -19.79 -3.19 -15.20
C ASP A 44 -19.00 -2.39 -14.14
N ILE A 45 -19.55 -1.26 -13.67
CA ILE A 45 -18.95 -0.46 -12.59
C ILE A 45 -18.96 -1.26 -11.28
N ALA A 46 -20.08 -1.86 -10.90
CA ALA A 46 -20.18 -2.66 -9.69
C ALA A 46 -19.18 -3.84 -9.69
N LEU A 47 -19.06 -4.53 -10.83
CA LEU A 47 -18.07 -5.58 -11.02
C LEU A 47 -16.63 -5.06 -10.85
N ARG A 48 -16.34 -3.85 -11.32
CA ARG A 48 -15.02 -3.24 -11.16
C ARG A 48 -14.74 -2.90 -9.69
N CYS A 49 -15.72 -2.37 -8.97
CA CYS A 49 -15.62 -2.09 -7.54
C CYS A 49 -15.33 -3.36 -6.73
N ARG A 50 -16.01 -4.48 -7.00
CA ARG A 50 -15.70 -5.78 -6.37
C ARG A 50 -14.26 -6.22 -6.62
N LYS A 51 -13.81 -6.17 -7.89
CA LYS A 51 -12.43 -6.53 -8.25
C LYS A 51 -11.39 -5.62 -7.59
N ASN A 52 -11.72 -4.34 -7.36
CA ASN A 52 -10.84 -3.44 -6.63
C ASN A 52 -10.84 -3.79 -5.13
N ASN A 53 -12.01 -4.00 -4.53
CA ASN A 53 -12.16 -4.45 -3.15
C ASN A 53 -11.34 -5.73 -2.88
N ASP A 54 -11.47 -6.76 -3.71
CA ASP A 54 -10.70 -8.00 -3.60
C ASP A 54 -9.18 -7.76 -3.61
N LYS A 55 -8.70 -6.90 -4.51
CA LYS A 55 -7.28 -6.55 -4.61
C LYS A 55 -6.79 -5.81 -3.36
N ILE A 56 -7.59 -4.88 -2.85
CA ILE A 56 -7.26 -4.13 -1.64
C ILE A 56 -7.23 -5.09 -0.44
N GLY A 57 -8.20 -6.01 -0.33
CA GLY A 57 -8.22 -7.06 0.68
C GLY A 57 -6.95 -7.94 0.64
N GLN A 58 -6.50 -8.32 -0.55
CA GLN A 58 -5.24 -9.06 -0.73
C GLN A 58 -4.02 -8.23 -0.30
N LEU A 59 -4.00 -6.91 -0.58
CA LEU A 59 -2.92 -6.03 -0.13
C LEU A 59 -2.87 -5.91 1.39
N LEU A 60 -4.02 -5.71 2.04
CA LEU A 60 -4.14 -5.69 3.50
C LEU A 60 -3.65 -7.02 4.11
N HIS A 61 -4.07 -8.15 3.56
CA HIS A 61 -3.61 -9.47 3.98
C HIS A 61 -2.08 -9.59 3.85
N ASN A 62 -1.52 -9.24 2.69
CA ASN A 62 -0.08 -9.32 2.45
C ASN A 62 0.71 -8.44 3.41
N LEU A 63 0.29 -7.18 3.64
CA LEU A 63 0.94 -6.26 4.58
C LEU A 63 0.87 -6.75 6.03
N SER A 64 -0.19 -7.49 6.38
CA SER A 64 -0.33 -8.10 7.71
C SER A 64 0.49 -9.38 7.91
N SER A 65 0.95 -10.01 6.82
CA SER A 65 1.73 -11.25 6.87
C SER A 65 3.12 -11.02 7.45
N GLU A 66 3.57 -11.93 8.31
CA GLU A 66 4.94 -11.94 8.84
C GLU A 66 5.99 -12.11 7.74
N ALA A 67 5.63 -12.76 6.64
CA ALA A 67 6.52 -13.01 5.50
C ALA A 67 6.68 -11.81 4.55
N TYR A 68 5.91 -10.74 4.71
CA TYR A 68 6.04 -9.58 3.82
C TYR A 68 7.38 -8.88 4.04
N GLU A 69 8.06 -8.50 2.97
CA GLU A 69 9.41 -7.92 3.03
C GLU A 69 9.34 -6.40 2.97
N VAL A 70 9.78 -5.72 4.03
CA VAL A 70 9.78 -4.25 4.08
C VAL A 70 10.83 -3.71 3.13
N THR A 71 10.36 -2.99 2.11
CA THR A 71 11.21 -2.28 1.14
C THR A 71 10.73 -0.84 1.04
N LEU A 72 11.64 0.12 1.26
CA LEU A 72 11.33 1.54 1.17
C LEU A 72 12.02 2.17 -0.04
N LYS A 73 11.31 3.09 -0.70
CA LYS A 73 11.83 3.76 -1.89
C LYS A 73 12.88 4.81 -1.50
N CYS A 74 14.06 4.72 -2.09
CA CYS A 74 15.11 5.72 -1.93
C CYS A 74 14.62 7.08 -2.41
N PRO A 75 14.65 8.14 -1.57
CA PRO A 75 14.16 9.47 -1.95
C PRO A 75 15.09 10.19 -2.93
N ILE A 76 16.28 9.64 -3.21
CA ILE A 76 17.28 10.28 -4.08
C ILE A 76 17.22 9.72 -5.50
N CYS A 77 17.09 8.40 -5.66
CA CYS A 77 17.15 7.75 -6.97
C CYS A 77 15.97 6.82 -7.26
N GLY A 78 15.02 6.64 -6.33
CA GLY A 78 13.84 5.82 -6.51
C GLY A 78 14.04 4.30 -6.36
N TRP A 79 15.26 3.82 -6.08
CA TRP A 79 15.56 2.41 -5.88
C TRP A 79 14.93 1.83 -4.60
N GLY A 80 14.54 0.55 -4.60
CA GLY A 80 14.02 -0.12 -3.40
C GLY A 80 15.15 -0.48 -2.42
N ILE A 81 15.03 -0.03 -1.18
CA ILE A 81 15.97 -0.32 -0.08
C ILE A 81 15.35 -1.41 0.80
N PRO A 82 15.90 -2.64 0.81
CA PRO A 82 15.33 -3.75 1.56
C PRO A 82 15.72 -3.67 3.05
N TYR A 83 14.74 -3.87 3.93
CA TYR A 83 14.91 -3.96 5.38
C TYR A 83 14.50 -5.32 5.96
N GLY A 84 14.04 -6.25 5.13
CA GLY A 84 13.70 -7.60 5.55
C GLY A 84 12.23 -7.76 6.00
N SER A 85 11.84 -8.98 6.33
CA SER A 85 10.57 -9.31 6.98
C SER A 85 10.51 -8.95 8.46
N SER A 86 11.65 -8.80 9.13
CA SER A 86 11.74 -8.34 10.52
C SER A 86 12.61 -7.08 10.62
N PRO A 87 12.13 -5.93 10.10
CA PRO A 87 12.90 -4.70 10.08
C PRO A 87 13.21 -4.23 11.52
N ALA A 88 14.49 -3.98 11.81
CA ALA A 88 14.91 -3.40 13.07
C ALA A 88 14.99 -1.87 12.96
N LEU A 89 14.33 -1.15 13.88
CA LEU A 89 14.50 0.30 13.99
C LEU A 89 15.97 0.63 14.27
N GLY A 90 16.48 1.68 13.62
CA GLY A 90 17.89 2.04 13.69
C GLY A 90 18.80 1.24 12.74
N ALA A 91 18.28 0.22 12.04
CA ALA A 91 19.06 -0.50 11.03
C ALA A 91 19.50 0.45 9.91
N GLU A 92 20.77 0.35 9.52
CA GLU A 92 21.37 1.19 8.50
C GLU A 92 21.64 0.36 7.24
N VAL A 93 21.04 0.78 6.13
CA VAL A 93 21.15 0.09 4.85
C VAL A 93 21.64 1.07 3.79
N LYS A 94 22.56 0.60 2.95
CA LYS A 94 23.07 1.35 1.82
C LYS A 94 22.12 1.18 0.63
N CYS A 95 21.77 2.27 -0.05
CA CYS A 95 21.11 2.18 -1.34
C CYS A 95 22.10 1.66 -2.39
N GLU A 96 21.83 0.49 -2.96
CA GLU A 96 22.70 -0.16 -3.95
C GLU A 96 22.89 0.65 -5.24
N LEU A 97 21.95 1.54 -5.57
CA LEU A 97 22.05 2.36 -6.78
C LEU A 97 22.86 3.65 -6.58
N CYS A 98 22.62 4.41 -5.50
CA CYS A 98 23.24 5.74 -5.30
C CYS A 98 24.32 5.79 -4.20
N ALA A 99 24.56 4.66 -3.53
CA ALA A 99 25.51 4.47 -2.43
C ALA A 99 25.28 5.37 -1.20
N ILE A 100 24.10 5.97 -1.06
CA ILE A 100 23.74 6.74 0.14
C ILE A 100 23.22 5.77 1.20
N TRP A 101 23.67 5.95 2.44
CA TRP A 101 23.23 5.21 3.61
C TRP A 101 21.98 5.84 4.21
N PHE A 102 21.04 4.99 4.61
CA PHE A 102 19.80 5.37 5.26
C PHE A 102 19.59 4.54 6.52
N ARG A 103 19.09 5.19 7.56
CA ARG A 103 18.61 4.53 8.78
C ARG A 103 17.10 4.39 8.73
N LEU A 104 16.59 3.22 9.12
CA LEU A 104 15.17 3.02 9.32
C LEU A 104 14.72 3.70 10.62
N GLU A 105 13.73 4.57 10.52
CA GLU A 105 13.03 5.15 11.65
C GLU A 105 11.54 4.82 11.58
N GLU A 106 10.86 4.89 12.71
CA GLU A 106 9.40 4.85 12.77
C GLU A 106 8.91 6.12 13.47
N ARG A 107 7.93 6.77 12.87
CA ARG A 107 7.30 7.97 13.43
C ARG A 107 5.81 7.79 13.30
N GLU A 108 5.10 7.92 14.41
CA GLU A 108 3.65 7.76 14.46
C GLU A 108 3.16 6.48 13.74
N GLY A 109 3.85 5.35 13.91
CA GLY A 109 3.42 4.09 13.31
C GLY A 109 3.74 3.90 11.81
N ASP A 110 4.48 4.82 11.18
CA ASP A 110 4.91 4.73 9.78
C ASP A 110 6.44 4.71 9.67
N TYR A 111 6.97 3.92 8.73
CA TYR A 111 8.40 3.84 8.47
C TYR A 111 8.91 5.02 7.64
N TYR A 112 10.09 5.52 8.03
CA TYR A 112 10.79 6.61 7.35
C TYR A 112 12.26 6.28 7.15
N LEU A 113 12.84 6.91 6.13
CA LEU A 113 14.27 6.85 5.85
C LEU A 113 14.97 8.11 6.35
N GLN A 114 15.81 8.00 7.37
CA GLN A 114 16.74 9.06 7.75
C GLN A 114 18.00 8.96 6.89
N LYS A 115 18.27 9.99 6.08
CA LYS A 115 19.49 10.07 5.26
C LYS A 115 20.72 10.30 6.14
N LEU A 116 21.70 9.39 6.05
CA LEU A 116 22.99 9.52 6.74
C LEU A 116 24.11 10.07 5.85
N GLY A 117 23.93 10.01 4.52
CA GLY A 117 24.94 10.44 3.56
C GLY A 117 25.81 9.28 3.06
N ARG A 118 26.98 9.60 2.50
CA ARG A 118 27.96 8.59 2.08
C ARG A 118 28.97 8.41 3.20
N LYS A 119 29.22 7.17 3.60
CA LYS A 119 30.21 6.84 4.65
C LYS A 119 31.61 6.59 4.07
N ASP A 120 31.67 6.45 2.75
CA ASP A 120 32.84 6.03 1.99
C ASP A 120 33.69 7.22 1.51
N ARG A 121 33.41 8.44 1.99
CA ARG A 121 34.20 9.64 1.72
C ARG A 121 34.96 10.07 2.98
N HIS A 122 36.12 9.46 3.17
CA HIS A 122 37.25 10.13 3.83
C HIS A 122 38.11 10.81 2.76
#